data_AF-A0AA38SG58-F1
#
_entry.id   AF-A0AA38SG58-F1
#
_cell.length_a   1.000
_cell.length_b   1.000
_cell.length_c   1.000
_cell.angle_alpha   90.00
_cell.angle_beta   90.00
_cell.angle_gamma   90.00
#
_symmetry.space_group_name_H-M   'P 1'
#
loop_
_entity.id
_entity.type
_entity.pdbx_description
1 polymer ?
#
loop_
_entity_poly.entity_id
_entity_poly.type
_entity_poly.pdbx_seq_one_letter_code
_entity_poly.pdbx_strand_id
1 'polypeptide(L)'
;MEPPVLSFYGTEPVPLPSRFASIKRNLVAGHEAELEASWKRLLEALRGEVEHIQSQGPNVTPSIDFTDIENPRKKADFARELRRYGVGVVRGVMPKADCDKNVAETVKYLETKHDFKPPSAQDPTCFDFFWSPAQVRTRAHPSVLRAQKFVMSLWDNQADDRMATNFPIVYADRIRIHGAPSSSVSNGTDSAPAINGNGSAVHGSSSSTSAASAAAAASAAELLGDFTSSTVIAQVDNGSLERWEPDGYGRGGTYDAVFKGKWEEYDPWDPTGRIGTTPDAYNGYGACSIFRMYQGVVSLNTIEPGLIRLLPSPKLATAYFLLRPFFSPKEKAPEQRDTEAWEAYLDASNWALDKEQSTIIHGAVPGHAQRLTELWHPHLHLRRTLVTIPTLQPGDYILWHPDLAYHITSNDNFSMASVAASRATTPPPDSSSSAVTAVAGRGANSTSQVSILVYVPAAPLTQTNALYLARQRKTFQRGHPGPDFDATGSGLGTEASHTGRPGETDIAEVGGSAGLQAMGLAPFDVAPSPAENGNASPAEKDEEVKGEKRDVDGDVDMDGDAASREREEGVGKGDVASDSVTQSHAEADLVRLANIILFPENYYYMPKRNGDITPRVKAEKLQEKR
;
A
#
# COMPACT_ATOMS: atom_id res chain seq x y z
N MET A 1 -24.97 -14.84 -22.03
CA MET A 1 -23.70 -14.13 -21.86
C MET A 1 -24.03 -12.67 -21.74
N GLU A 2 -23.86 -12.10 -20.55
CA GLU A 2 -23.98 -10.65 -20.37
C GLU A 2 -22.85 -9.96 -21.16
N PRO A 3 -23.10 -8.78 -21.75
CA PRO A 3 -22.11 -8.07 -22.56
C PRO A 3 -20.88 -7.69 -21.71
N PRO A 4 -19.67 -7.62 -22.31
CA PRO A 4 -18.48 -7.18 -21.60
C PRO A 4 -18.69 -5.76 -21.05
N VAL A 5 -18.13 -5.51 -19.86
CA VAL A 5 -18.15 -4.22 -19.18
C VAL A 5 -17.66 -3.13 -20.14
N LEU A 6 -18.55 -2.20 -20.51
CA LEU A 6 -18.23 -0.98 -21.24
C LEU A 6 -17.14 -0.20 -20.48
N SER A 7 -16.18 0.33 -21.25
CA SER A 7 -14.98 1.05 -20.81
C SER A 7 -15.04 1.63 -19.39
N PHE A 8 -14.19 1.11 -18.49
CA PHE A 8 -13.95 1.64 -17.13
C PHE A 8 -13.64 3.15 -17.12
N TYR A 9 -13.17 3.69 -18.25
CA TYR A 9 -12.78 5.10 -18.43
C TYR A 9 -13.90 5.98 -18.98
N GLY A 10 -15.13 5.47 -19.12
CA GLY A 10 -16.29 6.26 -19.53
C GLY A 10 -16.67 7.37 -18.55
N THR A 11 -17.54 8.26 -19.01
CA THR A 11 -18.16 9.34 -18.23
C THR A 11 -19.39 8.87 -17.43
N GLU A 12 -20.00 7.77 -17.86
CA GLU A 12 -21.16 7.17 -17.19
C GLU A 12 -20.76 6.06 -16.23
N PRO A 13 -21.45 5.91 -15.08
CA PRO A 13 -21.27 4.75 -14.21
C PRO A 13 -21.62 3.44 -14.93
N VAL A 14 -20.90 2.37 -14.61
CA VAL A 14 -21.09 1.05 -15.20
C VAL A 14 -22.23 0.31 -14.47
N PRO A 15 -23.30 -0.14 -15.17
CA PRO A 15 -24.28 -1.05 -14.60
C PRO A 15 -23.64 -2.43 -14.37
N LEU A 16 -23.83 -3.00 -13.17
CA LEU A 16 -23.30 -4.31 -12.80
C LEU A 16 -24.39 -5.40 -12.92
N PRO A 17 -24.04 -6.70 -12.80
CA PRO A 17 -25.02 -7.78 -12.73
C PRO A 17 -26.05 -7.59 -11.61
N SER A 18 -27.26 -8.11 -11.81
CA SER A 18 -28.42 -7.92 -10.90
C SER A 18 -28.17 -8.30 -9.44
N ARG A 19 -27.19 -9.19 -9.18
CA ARG A 19 -26.77 -9.55 -7.82
C ARG A 19 -26.31 -8.34 -6.99
N PHE A 20 -25.75 -7.30 -7.59
CA PHE A 20 -25.30 -6.11 -6.85
C PHE A 20 -26.44 -5.24 -6.34
N ALA A 21 -27.57 -5.19 -7.05
CA ALA A 21 -28.80 -4.60 -6.52
C ALA A 21 -29.31 -5.37 -5.29
N SER A 22 -29.17 -6.71 -5.30
CA SER A 22 -29.54 -7.56 -4.17
C SER A 22 -28.60 -7.37 -2.97
N ILE A 23 -27.28 -7.31 -3.22
CA ILE A 23 -26.27 -7.02 -2.19
C ILE A 23 -26.55 -5.68 -1.53
N LYS A 24 -26.74 -4.61 -2.32
CA LYS A 24 -27.09 -3.27 -1.79
C LYS A 24 -28.32 -3.35 -0.90
N ARG A 25 -29.41 -3.96 -1.38
CA ARG A 25 -30.65 -4.11 -0.59
C ARG A 25 -30.42 -4.82 0.74
N ASN A 26 -29.63 -5.89 0.73
CA ASN A 26 -29.35 -6.67 1.93
C ASN A 26 -28.49 -5.90 2.95
N LEU A 27 -27.52 -5.11 2.49
CA LEU A 27 -26.63 -4.33 3.36
C LEU A 27 -27.37 -3.31 4.23
N VAL A 28 -28.45 -2.72 3.69
CA VAL A 28 -29.17 -1.61 4.33
C VAL A 28 -30.53 -2.00 4.91
N ALA A 29 -30.94 -3.25 4.72
CA ALA A 29 -32.25 -3.74 5.13
C ALA A 29 -32.46 -3.56 6.65
N GLY A 30 -33.52 -2.85 7.02
CA GLY A 30 -33.87 -2.58 8.42
C GLY A 30 -33.10 -1.41 9.06
N HIS A 31 -32.29 -0.69 8.28
CA HIS A 31 -31.52 0.47 8.71
C HIS A 31 -31.78 1.71 7.85
N GLU A 32 -32.83 1.71 7.03
CA GLU A 32 -33.09 2.74 6.02
C GLU A 32 -33.23 4.15 6.64
N ALA A 33 -33.93 4.26 7.77
CA ALA A 33 -34.11 5.52 8.49
C ALA A 33 -32.79 6.04 9.08
N GLU A 34 -31.98 5.13 9.64
CA GLU A 34 -30.65 5.44 10.15
C GLU A 34 -29.73 5.90 9.02
N LEU A 35 -29.76 5.24 7.86
CA LEU A 35 -28.99 5.65 6.69
C LEU A 35 -29.39 7.05 6.21
N GLU A 36 -30.69 7.33 6.04
CA GLU A 36 -31.19 8.65 5.63
C GLU A 36 -30.74 9.77 6.58
N ALA A 37 -30.81 9.52 7.89
CA ALA A 37 -30.32 10.45 8.90
C ALA A 37 -28.79 10.59 8.83
N SER A 38 -28.06 9.49 8.65
CA SER A 38 -26.60 9.47 8.62
C SER A 38 -26.02 10.19 7.41
N TRP A 39 -26.67 10.12 6.25
CA TRP A 39 -26.25 10.80 5.03
C TRP A 39 -26.23 12.31 5.20
N LYS A 40 -27.26 12.88 5.84
CA LYS A 40 -27.30 14.32 6.13
C LYS A 40 -26.13 14.75 7.02
N ARG A 41 -25.87 14.01 8.11
CA ARG A 41 -24.74 14.27 9.01
C ARG A 41 -23.40 14.13 8.30
N LEU A 42 -23.28 13.14 7.42
CA LEU A 42 -22.07 12.88 6.64
C LEU A 42 -21.77 14.01 5.64
N LEU A 43 -22.78 14.50 4.91
CA LEU A 43 -22.60 15.60 3.96
C LEU A 43 -22.23 16.91 4.66
N GLU A 44 -22.80 17.17 5.85
CA GLU A 44 -22.42 18.31 6.67
C GLU A 44 -20.96 18.19 7.17
N ALA A 45 -20.59 17.03 7.70
CA ALA A 45 -19.21 16.76 8.12
C ALA A 45 -18.20 16.86 6.96
N LEU A 46 -18.56 16.35 5.78
CA LEU A 46 -17.72 16.45 4.58
C LEU A 46 -17.53 17.90 4.13
N ARG A 47 -18.54 18.75 4.21
CA ARG A 47 -18.39 20.18 3.87
C ARG A 47 -17.34 20.84 4.77
N GLY A 48 -17.42 20.62 6.08
CA GLY A 48 -16.41 21.10 7.02
C GLY A 48 -15.03 20.48 6.78
N GLU A 49 -14.97 19.22 6.37
CA GLU A 49 -13.71 18.54 6.02
C GLU A 49 -13.03 19.16 4.79
N VAL A 50 -13.81 19.47 3.74
CA VAL A 50 -13.31 20.12 2.52
C VAL A 50 -12.71 21.48 2.86
N GLU A 51 -13.42 22.28 3.66
CA GLU A 51 -12.95 23.60 4.13
C GLU A 51 -11.67 23.47 4.95
N HIS A 52 -11.61 22.50 5.87
CA HIS A 52 -10.44 22.23 6.69
C HIS A 52 -9.22 21.88 5.82
N ILE A 53 -9.35 20.88 4.93
CA ILE A 53 -8.26 20.44 4.05
C ILE A 53 -7.77 21.61 3.18
N GLN A 54 -8.69 22.40 2.62
CA GLN A 54 -8.34 23.56 1.80
C GLN A 54 -7.59 24.62 2.61
N SER A 55 -7.98 24.87 3.86
CA SER A 55 -7.31 25.84 4.74
C SER A 55 -5.89 25.41 5.14
N GLN A 56 -5.66 24.11 5.31
CA GLN A 56 -4.38 23.56 5.74
C GLN A 56 -3.41 23.37 4.57
N GLY A 57 -3.92 23.03 3.38
CA GLY A 57 -3.10 22.76 2.20
C GLY A 57 -2.05 21.68 2.50
N PRO A 58 -0.77 21.86 2.12
CA PRO A 58 0.29 20.86 2.34
C PRO A 58 0.56 20.47 3.80
N ASN A 59 0.11 21.26 4.78
CA ASN A 59 0.36 21.00 6.21
C ASN A 59 -0.39 19.77 6.75
N VAL A 60 -1.31 19.20 5.97
CA VAL A 60 -2.03 17.94 6.29
C VAL A 60 -1.16 16.69 6.16
N THR A 61 0.09 16.82 5.72
CA THR A 61 1.02 15.69 5.61
C THR A 61 2.09 15.79 6.71
N PRO A 62 1.87 15.16 7.88
CA PRO A 62 2.86 15.14 8.96
C PRO A 62 4.15 14.42 8.54
N SER A 63 5.26 14.80 9.17
CA SER A 63 6.53 14.11 8.99
C SER A 63 7.26 13.87 10.31
N ILE A 64 8.00 12.76 10.36
CA ILE A 64 8.87 12.40 11.47
C ILE A 64 10.25 11.98 10.93
N ASP A 65 11.33 12.42 11.55
CA ASP A 65 12.67 11.95 11.20
C ASP A 65 12.86 10.50 11.62
N PHE A 66 13.50 9.69 10.78
CA PHE A 66 13.74 8.27 11.09
C PHE A 66 14.52 8.07 12.41
N THR A 67 15.36 9.04 12.79
CA THR A 67 16.08 9.03 14.07
C THR A 67 15.18 9.25 15.30
N ASP A 68 13.96 9.72 15.09
CA ASP A 68 13.01 10.09 16.13
C ASP A 68 11.85 9.10 16.32
N ILE A 69 11.80 8.01 15.55
CA ILE A 69 10.68 7.05 15.60
C ILE A 69 10.52 6.36 16.96
N GLU A 70 11.59 6.31 17.76
CA GLU A 70 11.59 5.79 19.14
C GLU A 70 11.34 6.87 20.19
N ASN A 71 11.33 8.15 19.82
CA ASN A 71 11.07 9.24 20.75
C ASN A 71 9.57 9.26 21.09
N PRO A 72 9.16 9.02 22.35
CA PRO A 72 7.74 8.84 22.68
C PRO A 72 6.87 10.05 22.34
N ARG A 73 7.38 11.27 22.53
CA ARG A 73 6.63 12.51 22.26
C ARG A 73 6.47 12.73 20.76
N LYS A 74 7.56 12.65 20.00
CA LYS A 74 7.52 12.84 18.54
C LYS A 74 6.68 11.74 17.86
N LYS A 75 6.80 10.50 18.33
CA LYS A 75 5.94 9.39 17.92
C LYS A 75 4.46 9.69 18.18
N ALA A 76 4.09 10.14 19.38
CA ALA A 76 2.70 10.44 19.71
C ALA A 76 2.13 11.60 18.89
N ASP A 77 2.92 12.65 18.65
CA ASP A 77 2.52 13.79 17.82
C ASP A 77 2.32 13.37 16.36
N PHE A 78 3.28 12.63 15.78
CA PHE A 78 3.16 12.09 14.43
C PHE A 78 1.97 11.12 14.30
N ALA A 79 1.79 10.20 15.25
CA ALA A 79 0.71 9.22 15.21
C ALA A 79 -0.68 9.88 15.24
N ARG A 80 -0.86 10.94 16.04
CA ARG A 80 -2.13 11.69 16.09
C ARG A 80 -2.46 12.33 14.74
N GLU A 81 -1.49 12.95 14.09
CA GLU A 81 -1.70 13.60 12.79
C GLU A 81 -1.83 12.59 11.65
N LEU A 82 -1.01 11.53 11.67
CA LEU A 82 -1.13 10.41 10.73
C LEU A 82 -2.52 9.78 10.82
N ARG A 83 -3.04 9.59 12.05
CA ARG A 83 -4.40 9.06 12.24
C ARG A 83 -5.49 9.97 11.71
N ARG A 84 -5.32 11.28 11.86
CA ARG A 84 -6.27 12.29 11.38
C ARG A 84 -6.35 12.36 9.86
N TYR A 85 -5.20 12.32 9.19
CA TYR A 85 -5.09 12.60 7.75
C TYR A 85 -4.87 11.33 6.90
N GLY A 86 -4.45 10.24 7.52
CA GLY A 86 -4.16 8.96 6.88
C GLY A 86 -2.85 8.93 6.09
N VAL A 87 -2.11 10.03 5.97
CA VAL A 87 -0.85 10.12 5.22
C VAL A 87 0.26 10.64 6.12
N GLY A 88 1.49 10.19 5.92
CA GLY A 88 2.65 10.73 6.61
C GLY A 88 3.97 10.37 5.94
N VAL A 89 5.02 11.11 6.28
CA VAL A 89 6.38 10.89 5.75
C VAL A 89 7.35 10.56 6.89
N VAL A 90 8.03 9.42 6.78
CA VAL A 90 9.21 9.13 7.60
C VAL A 90 10.44 9.60 6.81
N ARG A 91 11.14 10.62 7.33
CA ARG A 91 12.25 11.27 6.65
C ARG A 91 13.57 10.53 6.85
N GLY A 92 14.38 10.44 5.81
CA GLY A 92 15.73 9.88 5.88
C GLY A 92 15.80 8.43 6.35
N VAL A 93 14.86 7.58 5.93
CA VAL A 93 14.83 6.15 6.25
C VAL A 93 16.04 5.44 5.65
N MET A 94 16.33 5.70 4.37
CA MET A 94 17.53 5.16 3.72
C MET A 94 18.63 6.22 3.62
N PRO A 95 19.89 5.87 3.89
CA PRO A 95 21.01 6.76 3.62
C PRO A 95 21.06 7.16 2.14
N LYS A 96 21.38 8.42 1.87
CA LYS A 96 21.49 8.92 0.49
C LYS A 96 22.49 8.12 -0.34
N ALA A 97 23.60 7.67 0.25
CA ALA A 97 24.61 6.88 -0.45
C ALA A 97 24.05 5.55 -0.99
N ASP A 98 23.18 4.89 -0.22
CA ASP A 98 22.52 3.65 -0.65
C ASP A 98 21.49 3.92 -1.74
N CYS A 99 20.77 5.05 -1.65
CA CYS A 99 19.87 5.51 -2.69
C CYS A 99 20.62 5.76 -4.02
N ASP A 100 21.72 6.52 -3.97
CA ASP A 100 22.54 6.83 -5.14
C ASP A 100 23.12 5.57 -5.80
N LYS A 101 23.60 4.62 -4.98
CA LYS A 101 24.07 3.31 -5.45
C LYS A 101 22.96 2.52 -6.14
N ASN A 102 21.78 2.45 -5.51
CA ASN A 102 20.62 1.74 -6.04
C ASN A 102 20.14 2.34 -7.37
N VAL A 103 20.14 3.68 -7.49
CA VAL A 103 19.81 4.37 -8.74
C VAL A 103 20.83 4.01 -9.83
N ALA A 104 22.12 4.19 -9.56
CA ALA A 104 23.18 3.94 -10.55
C ALA A 104 23.17 2.49 -11.07
N GLU A 105 23.03 1.52 -10.17
CA GLU A 105 22.99 0.10 -10.55
C GLU A 105 21.69 -0.29 -11.24
N THR A 106 20.57 0.37 -10.92
CA THR A 106 19.30 0.14 -11.62
C THR A 106 19.32 0.74 -13.02
N VAL A 107 19.87 1.94 -13.21
CA VAL A 107 20.07 2.52 -14.55
C VAL A 107 20.93 1.59 -15.39
N LYS A 108 22.07 1.13 -14.86
CA LYS A 108 22.93 0.15 -15.55
C LYS A 108 22.21 -1.16 -15.85
N TYR A 109 21.40 -1.66 -14.90
CA TYR A 109 20.59 -2.84 -15.11
C TYR A 109 19.67 -2.64 -16.32
N LEU A 110 18.89 -1.56 -16.34
CA LEU A 110 17.93 -1.24 -17.40
C LEU A 110 18.57 -0.98 -18.77
N GLU A 111 19.72 -0.30 -18.84
CA GLU A 111 20.46 -0.08 -20.09
C GLU A 111 20.86 -1.38 -20.79
N THR A 112 21.06 -2.45 -20.02
CA THR A 112 21.48 -3.76 -20.54
C THR A 112 20.32 -4.71 -20.83
N LYS A 113 19.06 -4.29 -20.61
CA LYS A 113 17.86 -5.11 -20.85
C LYS A 113 16.97 -4.47 -21.91
N HIS A 114 16.66 -5.24 -22.95
CA HIS A 114 15.84 -4.77 -24.06
C HIS A 114 14.56 -5.59 -24.26
N ASP A 115 14.39 -6.68 -23.50
CA ASP A 115 13.19 -7.52 -23.53
C ASP A 115 12.39 -7.31 -22.25
N PHE A 116 11.53 -6.30 -22.27
CA PHE A 116 10.61 -6.03 -21.16
C PHE A 116 9.25 -5.60 -21.72
N LYS A 117 8.20 -5.82 -20.92
CA LYS A 117 6.85 -5.37 -21.26
C LYS A 117 6.82 -3.84 -21.16
N PRO A 118 6.52 -3.10 -22.24
CA PRO A 118 6.47 -1.66 -22.18
C PRO A 118 5.36 -1.19 -21.21
N PRO A 119 5.55 -0.04 -20.54
CA PRO A 119 4.53 0.52 -19.68
C PRO A 119 3.26 0.84 -20.47
N SER A 120 2.11 0.88 -19.78
CA SER A 120 0.84 1.23 -20.42
C SER A 120 0.88 2.67 -20.91
N ALA A 121 0.25 2.96 -22.05
CA ALA A 121 0.19 4.33 -22.58
C ALA A 121 -0.49 5.33 -21.63
N GLN A 122 -1.34 4.85 -20.72
CA GLN A 122 -2.03 5.66 -19.71
C GLN A 122 -1.14 6.01 -18.50
N ASP A 123 -0.04 5.27 -18.30
CA ASP A 123 0.94 5.51 -17.23
C ASP A 123 2.34 5.12 -17.74
N PRO A 124 2.96 5.95 -18.60
CA PRO A 124 4.24 5.63 -19.24
C PRO A 124 5.43 5.60 -18.27
N THR A 125 5.24 6.06 -17.03
CA THR A 125 6.32 6.14 -16.03
C THR A 125 6.33 4.95 -15.07
N CYS A 126 5.31 4.09 -15.09
CA CYS A 126 5.21 2.91 -14.23
C CYS A 126 5.57 1.63 -14.99
N PHE A 127 6.70 1.04 -14.64
CA PHE A 127 7.27 -0.12 -15.35
C PHE A 127 7.01 -1.43 -14.60
N ASP A 128 6.66 -2.47 -15.35
CA ASP A 128 6.48 -3.85 -14.87
C ASP A 128 7.83 -4.56 -14.61
N PHE A 129 8.72 -3.92 -13.85
CA PHE A 129 9.87 -4.57 -13.22
C PHE A 129 9.56 -4.83 -11.75
N PHE A 130 10.11 -5.90 -11.18
CA PHE A 130 9.85 -6.34 -9.81
C PHE A 130 11.12 -6.61 -9.02
N TRP A 131 12.21 -6.99 -9.72
CA TRP A 131 13.43 -7.51 -9.12
C TRP A 131 14.68 -6.72 -9.53
N SER A 132 14.54 -5.43 -9.84
CA SER A 132 15.71 -4.56 -10.08
C SER A 132 16.58 -4.37 -8.82
N PRO A 133 17.86 -3.97 -8.94
CA PRO A 133 18.72 -3.63 -7.79
C PRO A 133 18.05 -2.68 -6.79
N ALA A 134 17.44 -1.59 -7.27
CA ALA A 134 16.71 -0.65 -6.42
C ALA A 134 15.57 -1.33 -5.66
N GLN A 135 14.75 -2.14 -6.32
CA GLN A 135 13.60 -2.78 -5.68
C GLN A 135 14.01 -3.78 -4.61
N VAL A 136 14.88 -4.74 -4.96
CA VAL A 136 15.27 -5.82 -4.04
C VAL A 136 15.98 -5.25 -2.81
N ARG A 137 16.94 -4.33 -3.01
CA ARG A 137 17.72 -3.79 -1.90
C ARG A 137 16.91 -2.84 -1.03
N THR A 138 16.04 -2.00 -1.60
CA THR A 138 15.15 -1.12 -0.83
C THR A 138 14.18 -1.94 0.04
N ARG A 139 13.58 -2.99 -0.52
CA ARG A 139 12.63 -3.86 0.19
C ARG A 139 13.30 -4.69 1.30
N ALA A 140 14.55 -5.07 1.11
CA ALA A 140 15.33 -5.80 2.12
C ALA A 140 16.03 -4.89 3.14
N HIS A 141 16.05 -3.56 2.93
CA HIS A 141 16.88 -2.66 3.70
C HIS A 141 16.45 -2.61 5.20
N PRO A 142 17.37 -2.79 6.16
CA PRO A 142 17.02 -2.85 7.58
C PRO A 142 16.24 -1.63 8.10
N SER A 143 16.61 -0.42 7.67
CA SER A 143 15.88 0.79 8.05
C SER A 143 14.47 0.85 7.48
N VAL A 144 14.25 0.32 6.27
CA VAL A 144 12.91 0.29 5.65
C VAL A 144 12.02 -0.69 6.41
N LEU A 145 12.52 -1.89 6.71
CA LEU A 145 11.82 -2.86 7.54
C LEU A 145 11.51 -2.30 8.94
N ARG A 146 12.44 -1.57 9.54
CA ARG A 146 12.22 -0.89 10.83
C ARG A 146 11.16 0.20 10.74
N ALA A 147 11.16 1.01 9.68
CA ALA A 147 10.14 2.03 9.44
C ALA A 147 8.75 1.39 9.24
N GLN A 148 8.66 0.26 8.53
CA GLN A 148 7.41 -0.50 8.38
C GLN A 148 6.88 -0.99 9.73
N LYS A 149 7.73 -1.60 10.57
CA LYS A 149 7.34 -2.02 11.94
C LYS A 149 6.80 -0.84 12.74
N PHE A 150 7.51 0.29 12.70
CA PHE A 150 7.11 1.52 13.38
C PHE A 150 5.71 1.98 12.94
N VAL A 151 5.46 2.16 11.64
CA VAL A 151 4.17 2.71 11.18
C VAL A 151 3.01 1.74 11.36
N MET A 152 3.23 0.42 11.20
CA MET A 152 2.22 -0.60 11.48
C MET A 152 1.85 -0.64 12.97
N SER A 153 2.80 -0.33 13.87
CA SER A 153 2.51 -0.22 15.31
C SER A 153 1.56 0.93 15.69
N LEU A 154 1.27 1.84 14.75
CA LEU A 154 0.42 3.01 14.99
C LEU A 154 -1.08 2.74 14.79
N TRP A 155 -1.47 1.54 14.35
CA TRP A 155 -2.87 1.08 14.27
C TRP A 155 -3.37 0.56 15.63
N ASP A 156 -4.68 0.35 15.78
CA ASP A 156 -5.31 -0.17 17.01
C ASP A 156 -5.16 -1.69 17.16
N ASN A 157 -3.91 -2.15 17.06
CA ASN A 157 -3.55 -3.56 17.10
C ASN A 157 -3.85 -4.16 18.48
N GLN A 158 -4.52 -5.30 18.52
CA GLN A 158 -4.75 -6.11 19.72
C GLN A 158 -3.83 -7.33 19.73
N ALA A 159 -3.51 -7.82 20.93
CA ALA A 159 -2.62 -8.98 21.10
C ALA A 159 -3.16 -10.28 20.47
N ASP A 160 -4.49 -10.38 20.35
CA ASP A 160 -5.20 -11.53 19.79
C ASP A 160 -5.55 -11.36 18.30
N ASP A 161 -5.18 -10.23 17.70
CA ASP A 161 -5.31 -10.07 16.26
C ASP A 161 -4.48 -11.15 15.56
N ARG A 162 -5.06 -11.81 14.56
CA ARG A 162 -4.36 -12.84 13.76
C ARG A 162 -3.37 -12.22 12.77
N MET A 163 -2.57 -11.27 13.24
CA MET A 163 -1.51 -10.59 12.50
C MET A 163 -0.31 -10.32 13.40
N ALA A 164 0.87 -10.14 12.79
CA ALA A 164 2.08 -9.76 13.50
C ALA A 164 2.76 -8.56 12.82
N THR A 165 2.70 -7.40 13.46
CA THR A 165 3.31 -6.16 12.96
C THR A 165 4.84 -6.14 13.15
N ASN A 166 5.37 -7.02 14.00
CA ASN A 166 6.81 -7.18 14.20
C ASN A 166 7.52 -7.88 13.03
N PHE A 167 6.75 -8.52 12.14
CA PHE A 167 7.24 -9.23 10.96
C PHE A 167 6.67 -8.57 9.69
N PRO A 168 7.27 -7.47 9.20
CA PRO A 168 6.88 -6.90 7.92
C PRO A 168 7.18 -7.90 6.81
N ILE A 169 6.22 -8.10 5.90
CA ILE A 169 6.43 -8.88 4.69
C ILE A 169 6.68 -7.96 3.50
N VAL A 170 7.49 -8.41 2.55
CA VAL A 170 7.71 -7.70 1.29
C VAL A 170 6.61 -8.06 0.30
N TYR A 171 6.09 -7.03 -0.37
CA TYR A 171 5.20 -7.15 -1.52
C TYR A 171 5.93 -6.72 -2.79
N ALA A 172 5.93 -7.61 -3.79
CA ALA A 172 6.55 -7.37 -5.09
C ALA A 172 5.62 -6.54 -5.97
N ASP A 173 5.90 -5.24 -5.99
CA ASP A 173 5.22 -4.26 -6.83
C ASP A 173 6.14 -3.75 -7.94
N ARG A 174 5.58 -2.94 -8.83
CA ARG A 174 6.23 -2.26 -9.94
C ARG A 174 7.26 -1.23 -9.48
N ILE A 175 7.83 -0.49 -10.42
CA ILE A 175 8.73 0.64 -10.16
C ILE A 175 8.30 1.85 -10.99
N ARG A 176 8.41 3.05 -10.44
CA ARG A 176 8.14 4.29 -11.19
C ARG A 176 9.43 5.01 -11.49
N ILE A 177 9.62 5.37 -12.76
CA ILE A 177 10.84 5.98 -13.29
C ILE A 177 10.45 7.18 -14.15
N HIS A 178 11.00 8.35 -13.82
CA HIS A 178 10.86 9.57 -14.62
C HIS A 178 12.18 9.93 -15.28
N GLY A 179 12.12 10.55 -16.46
CA GLY A 179 13.30 11.01 -17.21
C GLY A 179 14.19 9.90 -17.75
N ALA A 180 13.67 8.67 -17.85
CA ALA A 180 14.29 7.62 -18.64
C ALA A 180 14.35 8.06 -20.12
N PRO A 181 15.43 7.75 -20.87
CA PRO A 181 15.55 8.18 -22.26
C PRO A 181 14.39 7.62 -23.10
N SER A 182 13.52 8.51 -23.58
CA SER A 182 12.53 8.22 -24.62
C SER A 182 13.22 8.16 -25.99
N SER A 183 14.15 7.22 -26.17
CA SER A 183 14.82 7.04 -27.46
C SER A 183 15.15 5.57 -27.74
N SER A 184 14.13 4.81 -28.16
CA SER A 184 14.28 3.72 -29.16
C SER A 184 12.98 2.96 -29.48
N VAL A 185 11.81 3.61 -29.49
CA VAL A 185 10.57 2.97 -29.99
C VAL A 185 9.97 3.79 -31.13
N SER A 186 10.68 3.84 -32.25
CA SER A 186 10.03 4.10 -33.54
C SER A 186 9.36 2.82 -34.01
N ASN A 187 8.09 2.61 -33.66
CA ASN A 187 7.26 1.64 -34.37
C ASN A 187 6.71 2.32 -35.62
N GLY A 188 7.28 1.95 -36.77
CA GLY A 188 6.73 2.27 -38.06
C GLY A 188 5.42 1.51 -38.27
N THR A 189 4.33 2.27 -38.35
CA THR A 189 3.17 1.94 -39.17
C THR A 189 2.62 3.25 -39.71
N ASP A 190 3.06 3.60 -40.92
CA ASP A 190 2.38 4.56 -41.79
C ASP A 190 0.94 4.08 -42.02
N SER A 191 -0.05 4.94 -41.73
CA SER A 191 -1.35 5.02 -42.42
C SER A 191 -2.28 6.06 -41.77
N ALA A 192 -2.19 7.33 -42.17
CA ALA A 192 -3.34 8.22 -42.24
C ALA A 192 -3.06 9.40 -43.20
N PRO A 193 -4.04 9.83 -44.01
CA PRO A 193 -3.80 10.60 -45.22
C PRO A 193 -3.64 12.09 -44.97
N ALA A 194 -2.82 12.71 -45.82
CA ALA A 194 -2.62 14.14 -45.91
C ALA A 194 -3.92 14.90 -46.25
N ILE A 195 -4.17 16.00 -45.54
CA ILE A 195 -5.01 17.10 -46.01
C ILE A 195 -4.11 18.33 -46.14
N ASN A 196 -3.91 18.74 -47.39
CA ASN A 196 -3.30 20.01 -47.78
C ASN A 196 -4.19 21.20 -47.39
N GLY A 197 -3.57 22.26 -46.90
CA GLY A 197 -4.19 23.59 -46.74
C GLY A 197 -3.11 24.68 -46.62
N ASN A 198 -2.81 25.32 -47.75
CA ASN A 198 -1.82 26.38 -47.93
C ASN A 198 -2.11 27.68 -47.15
N GLY A 199 -1.03 28.33 -46.69
CA GLY A 199 -0.76 29.74 -46.98
C GLY A 199 -1.06 30.78 -45.87
N SER A 200 -0.01 31.32 -45.24
CA SER A 200 0.58 32.63 -45.61
C SER A 200 1.36 33.25 -44.43
N ALA A 201 2.55 33.75 -44.73
CA ALA A 201 3.48 34.36 -43.79
C ALA A 201 3.12 35.83 -43.49
N VAL A 202 3.27 36.26 -42.23
CA VAL A 202 3.50 37.66 -41.86
C VAL A 202 4.50 37.73 -40.69
N HIS A 203 5.61 38.42 -40.93
CA HIS A 203 6.61 38.82 -39.93
C HIS A 203 6.08 39.96 -39.04
N GLY A 204 6.36 39.90 -37.73
CA GLY A 204 6.10 41.02 -36.82
C GLY A 204 6.72 40.87 -35.43
N SER A 205 7.91 41.46 -35.27
CA SER A 205 8.40 42.20 -34.09
C SER A 205 8.35 41.57 -32.68
N SER A 206 9.55 41.35 -32.16
CA SER A 206 9.98 41.07 -30.78
C SER A 206 9.25 41.85 -29.66
N SER A 207 8.72 41.11 -28.69
CA SER A 207 8.65 41.56 -27.29
C SER A 207 9.26 40.49 -26.39
N SER A 208 10.37 40.84 -25.76
CA SER A 208 11.13 40.00 -24.84
C SER A 208 10.39 39.90 -23.51
N THR A 209 9.36 39.06 -23.45
CA THR A 209 8.94 38.41 -22.21
C THR A 209 9.69 37.09 -22.13
N SER A 210 10.44 36.88 -21.06
CA SER A 210 11.37 35.77 -20.91
C SER A 210 10.73 34.43 -21.29
N ALA A 211 11.35 33.66 -22.17
CA ALA A 211 10.89 32.32 -22.54
C ALA A 211 10.66 31.41 -21.30
N ALA A 212 11.32 31.71 -20.18
CA ALA A 212 11.12 31.08 -18.88
C ALA A 212 9.74 31.36 -18.25
N SER A 213 9.15 32.55 -18.42
CA SER A 213 7.81 32.87 -17.89
C SER A 213 6.68 32.30 -18.74
N ALA A 214 6.89 32.20 -20.06
CA ALA A 214 5.96 31.51 -20.96
C ALA A 214 6.01 29.99 -20.77
N ALA A 215 7.20 29.41 -20.57
CA ALA A 215 7.37 27.99 -20.23
C ALA A 215 6.83 27.65 -18.84
N ALA A 216 6.94 28.56 -17.86
CA ALA A 216 6.32 28.39 -16.53
C ALA A 216 4.79 28.48 -16.58
N ALA A 217 4.22 29.38 -17.39
CA ALA A 217 2.77 29.46 -17.60
C ALA A 217 2.23 28.25 -18.38
N ALA A 218 2.98 27.75 -19.36
CA ALA A 218 2.67 26.51 -20.07
C ALA A 218 2.79 25.28 -19.15
N SER A 219 3.83 25.20 -18.32
CA SER A 219 4.02 24.10 -17.35
C SER A 219 2.99 24.14 -16.21
N ALA A 220 2.54 25.33 -15.79
CA ALA A 220 1.42 25.48 -14.86
C ALA A 220 0.10 25.03 -15.49
N ALA A 221 -0.13 25.39 -16.76
CA ALA A 221 -1.27 24.94 -17.56
C ALA A 221 -1.23 23.44 -17.87
N GLU A 222 -0.04 22.82 -17.91
CA GLU A 222 0.19 21.39 -18.19
C GLU A 222 0.20 20.52 -16.91
N LEU A 223 0.58 21.07 -15.75
CA LEU A 223 0.28 20.51 -14.40
C LEU A 223 -1.21 20.60 -14.08
N LEU A 224 -1.86 21.64 -14.60
CA LEU A 224 -3.31 21.71 -14.73
C LEU A 224 -3.81 20.80 -15.85
N GLY A 225 -2.98 20.22 -16.73
CA GLY A 225 -3.39 19.34 -17.84
C GLY A 225 -4.33 18.21 -17.42
N ASP A 226 -3.96 17.45 -16.39
CA ASP A 226 -4.82 16.39 -15.80
C ASP A 226 -6.06 16.94 -15.06
N PHE A 227 -6.02 18.21 -14.64
CA PHE A 227 -7.09 18.93 -13.94
C PHE A 227 -7.94 19.84 -14.88
N THR A 228 -7.49 20.01 -16.13
CA THR A 228 -8.10 20.71 -17.28
C THR A 228 -8.74 19.70 -18.25
N SER A 229 -8.41 18.41 -18.11
CA SER A 229 -9.33 17.33 -18.40
C SER A 229 -10.68 17.67 -17.75
N SER A 230 -11.78 17.35 -18.45
CA SER A 230 -13.13 17.69 -17.98
C SER A 230 -13.49 17.05 -16.64
N THR A 231 -12.70 16.10 -16.10
CA THR A 231 -12.97 15.45 -14.81
C THR A 231 -11.69 14.96 -14.12
N VAL A 232 -11.45 15.41 -12.88
CA VAL A 232 -10.41 14.88 -12.00
C VAL A 232 -10.77 13.47 -11.53
N ILE A 233 -9.80 12.55 -11.57
CA ILE A 233 -9.97 11.15 -11.18
C ILE A 233 -8.98 10.81 -10.06
N ALA A 234 -9.48 10.19 -9.00
CA ALA A 234 -8.69 9.55 -7.95
C ALA A 234 -9.01 8.05 -7.88
N GLN A 235 -8.09 7.28 -7.32
CA GLN A 235 -8.22 5.84 -7.12
C GLN A 235 -8.08 5.50 -5.63
N VAL A 236 -8.79 4.45 -5.19
CA VAL A 236 -8.61 3.79 -3.89
C VAL A 236 -8.35 2.31 -4.18
N ASP A 237 -7.26 1.78 -3.65
CA ASP A 237 -6.83 0.39 -3.89
C ASP A 237 -7.42 -0.60 -2.86
N ASN A 238 -6.90 -1.84 -2.84
CA ASN A 238 -7.27 -2.94 -1.95
C ASN A 238 -8.72 -3.37 -2.17
N GLY A 239 -9.10 -3.57 -3.42
CA GLY A 239 -10.44 -4.00 -3.79
C GLY A 239 -11.35 -2.83 -4.14
N SER A 240 -12.39 -3.15 -4.86
CA SER A 240 -13.41 -2.23 -5.32
C SER A 240 -14.77 -2.75 -4.88
N LEU A 241 -15.36 -3.67 -5.64
CA LEU A 241 -16.66 -4.26 -5.32
C LEU A 241 -16.64 -5.06 -4.03
N GLU A 242 -15.49 -5.61 -3.67
CA GLU A 242 -15.25 -6.37 -2.45
C GLU A 242 -15.66 -5.58 -1.19
N ARG A 243 -15.71 -4.25 -1.24
CA ARG A 243 -16.16 -3.39 -0.12
C ARG A 243 -17.64 -3.55 0.25
N TRP A 244 -18.47 -3.93 -0.73
CA TRP A 244 -19.90 -4.18 -0.53
C TRP A 244 -20.22 -5.67 -0.45
N GLU A 245 -19.30 -6.55 -0.84
CA GLU A 245 -19.57 -7.98 -0.91
C GLU A 245 -19.43 -8.68 0.44
N PRO A 246 -20.33 -9.63 0.78
CA PRO A 246 -20.25 -10.39 2.02
C PRO A 246 -18.99 -11.25 2.10
N ASP A 247 -18.50 -11.76 0.97
CA ASP A 247 -17.26 -12.56 0.91
C ASP A 247 -15.99 -11.70 0.80
N GLY A 248 -16.15 -10.39 0.58
CA GLY A 248 -15.07 -9.41 0.61
C GLY A 248 -14.89 -8.82 2.01
N TYR A 249 -15.03 -7.51 2.13
CA TYR A 249 -14.92 -6.78 3.40
C TYR A 249 -16.06 -7.05 4.37
N GLY A 250 -17.20 -7.57 3.88
CA GLY A 250 -18.32 -8.02 4.71
C GLY A 250 -17.95 -9.20 5.61
N ARG A 251 -16.93 -10.00 5.24
CA ARG A 251 -16.50 -11.17 6.01
C ARG A 251 -15.98 -10.82 7.40
N GLY A 252 -15.28 -9.70 7.50
CA GLY A 252 -14.79 -9.15 8.76
C GLY A 252 -15.63 -7.99 9.29
N GLY A 253 -16.72 -7.64 8.62
CA GLY A 253 -17.58 -6.52 9.03
C GLY A 253 -16.89 -5.16 9.02
N THR A 254 -15.87 -4.95 8.18
CA THR A 254 -15.02 -3.72 8.21
C THR A 254 -15.85 -2.44 8.11
N TYR A 255 -16.90 -2.46 7.30
CA TYR A 255 -17.74 -1.30 6.99
C TYR A 255 -19.16 -1.41 7.55
N ASP A 256 -19.41 -2.37 8.46
CA ASP A 256 -20.74 -2.64 9.01
C ASP A 256 -21.38 -1.40 9.64
N ALA A 257 -20.60 -0.64 10.42
CA ALA A 257 -21.09 0.57 11.06
C ALA A 257 -21.56 1.61 10.03
N VAL A 258 -20.87 1.72 8.88
CA VAL A 258 -21.25 2.61 7.78
C VAL A 258 -22.59 2.17 7.19
N PHE A 259 -22.73 0.89 6.84
CA PHE A 259 -23.96 0.34 6.24
C PHE A 259 -25.14 0.26 7.23
N LYS A 260 -24.91 0.45 8.54
CA LYS A 260 -25.95 0.57 9.58
C LYS A 260 -26.32 2.02 9.91
N GLY A 261 -25.82 3.01 9.15
CA GLY A 261 -26.11 4.44 9.37
C GLY A 261 -25.34 5.06 10.56
N LYS A 262 -24.24 4.43 10.99
CA LYS A 262 -23.43 4.80 12.15
C LYS A 262 -21.97 5.00 11.76
N TRP A 263 -21.73 5.72 10.67
CA TRP A 263 -20.38 5.95 10.15
C TRP A 263 -19.46 6.65 11.18
N GLU A 264 -20.02 7.32 12.19
CA GLU A 264 -19.28 7.89 13.31
C GLU A 264 -18.58 6.82 14.17
N GLU A 265 -19.15 5.61 14.25
CA GLU A 265 -18.59 4.46 14.95
C GLU A 265 -17.55 3.71 14.11
N TYR A 266 -17.49 3.94 12.79
CA TYR A 266 -16.48 3.32 11.92
C TYR A 266 -15.08 3.87 12.25
N ASP A 267 -14.17 2.98 12.65
CA ASP A 267 -12.76 3.33 12.83
C ASP A 267 -11.91 2.81 11.67
N PRO A 268 -11.32 3.68 10.83
CA PRO A 268 -10.40 3.24 9.78
C PRO A 268 -9.16 2.50 10.32
N TRP A 269 -8.76 2.77 11.57
CA TRP A 269 -7.52 2.29 12.19
C TRP A 269 -7.68 0.98 12.96
N ASP A 270 -8.89 0.42 13.01
CA ASP A 270 -9.14 -0.94 13.47
C ASP A 270 -8.78 -1.94 12.34
N PRO A 271 -7.76 -2.79 12.55
CA PRO A 271 -7.33 -3.77 11.56
C PRO A 271 -8.24 -5.02 11.51
N THR A 272 -9.05 -5.27 12.54
CA THR A 272 -9.72 -6.56 12.80
C THR A 272 -10.54 -7.03 11.60
N GLY A 273 -11.38 -6.15 11.04
CA GLY A 273 -12.23 -6.47 9.90
C GLY A 273 -11.44 -6.73 8.60
N ARG A 274 -10.18 -6.29 8.51
CA ARG A 274 -9.37 -6.34 7.30
C ARG A 274 -8.53 -7.62 7.20
N ILE A 275 -8.13 -8.21 8.33
CA ILE A 275 -7.19 -9.36 8.39
C ILE A 275 -7.72 -10.58 7.60
N GLY A 276 -9.02 -10.84 7.69
CA GLY A 276 -9.67 -11.99 7.04
C GLY A 276 -10.34 -11.69 5.70
N THR A 277 -10.23 -10.46 5.20
CA THR A 277 -10.89 -10.01 3.97
C THR A 277 -10.21 -10.60 2.73
N THR A 278 -10.99 -10.86 1.67
CA THR A 278 -10.50 -11.20 0.33
C THR A 278 -10.69 -9.99 -0.60
N PRO A 279 -9.68 -9.11 -0.74
CA PRO A 279 -9.78 -7.88 -1.53
C PRO A 279 -9.57 -8.07 -3.05
N ASP A 280 -9.31 -9.30 -3.52
CA ASP A 280 -8.96 -9.66 -4.90
C ASP A 280 -9.92 -10.70 -5.53
N ALA A 281 -11.22 -10.63 -5.23
CA ALA A 281 -12.20 -11.66 -5.62
C ALA A 281 -12.32 -11.90 -7.14
N TYR A 282 -11.86 -10.96 -7.96
CA TYR A 282 -11.95 -11.01 -9.42
C TYR A 282 -10.63 -11.22 -10.14
N ASN A 283 -9.50 -11.31 -9.43
CA ASN A 283 -8.16 -11.54 -10.01
C ASN A 283 -7.86 -10.64 -11.24
N GLY A 284 -8.16 -9.35 -11.13
CA GLY A 284 -7.96 -8.37 -12.21
C GLY A 284 -6.67 -7.57 -12.09
N TYR A 285 -6.40 -6.72 -13.08
CA TYR A 285 -5.15 -5.94 -13.18
C TYR A 285 -4.89 -4.97 -12.00
N GLY A 286 -5.95 -4.53 -11.32
CA GLY A 286 -5.85 -3.68 -10.12
C GLY A 286 -5.99 -4.44 -8.80
N ALA A 287 -5.99 -5.77 -8.83
CA ALA A 287 -6.14 -6.58 -7.63
C ALA A 287 -4.86 -6.58 -6.77
N CYS A 288 -5.03 -6.69 -5.46
CA CYS A 288 -3.96 -6.90 -4.51
C CYS A 288 -4.40 -8.02 -3.57
N SER A 289 -3.65 -9.11 -3.51
CA SER A 289 -4.05 -10.32 -2.77
C SER A 289 -3.54 -10.35 -1.32
N ILE A 290 -3.02 -9.23 -0.81
CA ILE A 290 -2.52 -9.09 0.56
C ILE A 290 -3.22 -7.96 1.32
N PHE A 291 -3.23 -8.10 2.65
CA PHE A 291 -3.59 -7.00 3.53
C PHE A 291 -2.40 -6.05 3.69
N ARG A 292 -2.55 -4.83 3.16
CA ARG A 292 -1.62 -3.71 3.34
C ARG A 292 -2.21 -2.75 4.38
N MET A 293 -1.51 -2.56 5.50
CA MET A 293 -1.86 -1.54 6.49
C MET A 293 -1.52 -0.14 5.98
N TYR A 294 -0.55 -0.03 5.08
CA TYR A 294 -0.32 1.18 4.31
C TYR A 294 0.12 0.85 2.90
N GLN A 295 -0.31 1.66 1.94
CA GLN A 295 0.46 1.83 0.72
C GLN A 295 1.69 2.70 1.03
N GLY A 296 2.67 2.72 0.13
CA GLY A 296 3.82 3.60 0.32
C GLY A 296 4.85 3.53 -0.80
N VAL A 297 5.68 4.57 -0.86
CA VAL A 297 6.82 4.65 -1.77
C VAL A 297 8.06 5.17 -1.06
N VAL A 298 9.20 4.54 -1.32
CA VAL A 298 10.50 5.05 -0.94
C VAL A 298 11.08 5.81 -2.12
N SER A 299 11.49 7.06 -1.86
CA SER A 299 12.12 7.90 -2.87
C SER A 299 13.61 7.65 -2.94
N LEU A 300 14.19 7.38 -4.12
CA LEU A 300 15.65 7.28 -4.28
C LEU A 300 16.27 8.57 -4.81
N ASN A 301 15.45 9.51 -5.25
CA ASN A 301 15.84 10.81 -5.76
C ASN A 301 15.06 11.91 -5.01
N THR A 302 15.35 13.18 -5.30
CA THR A 302 14.46 14.27 -4.88
C THR A 302 13.23 14.26 -5.78
N ILE A 303 12.04 14.27 -5.17
CA ILE A 303 10.74 14.27 -5.87
C ILE A 303 10.04 15.57 -5.53
N GLU A 304 9.79 16.37 -6.56
CA GLU A 304 9.10 17.64 -6.39
C GLU A 304 7.60 17.45 -6.11
N PRO A 305 6.96 18.41 -5.42
CA PRO A 305 5.54 18.37 -5.16
C PRO A 305 4.76 18.33 -6.48
N GLY A 306 3.81 17.40 -6.58
CA GLY A 306 2.80 17.38 -7.64
C GLY A 306 2.59 15.98 -8.20
N LEU A 307 3.58 15.11 -8.07
CA LEU A 307 3.55 13.75 -8.59
C LEU A 307 2.48 12.89 -7.91
N ILE A 308 2.36 12.98 -6.58
CA ILE A 308 1.36 12.25 -5.80
C ILE A 308 0.46 13.28 -5.12
N ARG A 309 -0.85 13.09 -5.26
CA ARG A 309 -1.88 13.83 -4.53
C ARG A 309 -2.80 12.87 -3.80
N LEU A 310 -3.19 13.21 -2.58
CA LEU A 310 -4.01 12.39 -1.71
C LEU A 310 -5.17 13.21 -1.15
N LEU A 311 -6.30 12.56 -0.88
CA LEU A 311 -7.44 13.15 -0.18
C LEU A 311 -7.33 12.75 1.30
N PRO A 312 -6.82 13.60 2.21
CA PRO A 312 -6.43 13.24 3.58
C PRO A 312 -7.64 13.13 4.55
N SER A 313 -8.60 12.26 4.22
CA SER A 313 -9.81 12.02 5.03
C SER A 313 -10.22 10.53 5.01
N PRO A 314 -9.48 9.66 5.72
CA PRO A 314 -9.68 8.21 5.63
C PRO A 314 -11.05 7.74 6.17
N LYS A 315 -11.71 8.53 7.03
CA LYS A 315 -13.02 8.22 7.59
C LYS A 315 -14.17 8.74 6.74
N LEU A 316 -14.22 10.06 6.53
CA LEU A 316 -15.37 10.70 5.88
C LEU A 316 -15.45 10.39 4.38
N ALA A 317 -14.31 10.42 3.67
CA ALA A 317 -14.32 10.09 2.25
C ALA A 317 -14.72 8.63 2.01
N THR A 318 -14.26 7.72 2.88
CA THR A 318 -14.62 6.29 2.84
C THR A 318 -16.08 6.06 3.10
N ALA A 319 -16.62 6.58 4.20
CA ALA A 319 -18.05 6.50 4.48
C ALA A 319 -18.89 7.06 3.33
N TYR A 320 -18.44 8.15 2.73
CA TYR A 320 -19.15 8.78 1.62
C TYR A 320 -19.19 7.92 0.36
N PHE A 321 -18.05 7.44 -0.15
CA PHE A 321 -18.09 6.66 -1.38
C PHE A 321 -18.77 5.29 -1.15
N LEU A 322 -18.77 4.75 0.08
CA LEU A 322 -19.50 3.54 0.44
C LEU A 322 -21.01 3.73 0.43
N LEU A 323 -21.50 4.88 0.94
CA LEU A 323 -22.93 5.20 0.98
C LEU A 323 -23.45 5.83 -0.32
N ARG A 324 -22.59 6.47 -1.12
CA ARG A 324 -22.97 7.13 -2.38
C ARG A 324 -23.82 6.27 -3.33
N PRO A 325 -23.59 4.95 -3.51
CA PRO A 325 -24.43 4.09 -4.34
C PRO A 325 -25.89 3.96 -3.93
N PHE A 326 -26.24 4.32 -2.69
CA PHE A 326 -27.58 4.16 -2.13
C PHE A 326 -28.45 5.41 -2.27
N PHE A 327 -27.85 6.55 -2.63
CA PHE A 327 -28.52 7.85 -2.68
C PHE A 327 -28.53 8.42 -4.09
N SER A 328 -29.66 8.99 -4.48
CA SER A 328 -29.82 9.73 -5.73
C SER A 328 -30.24 11.18 -5.46
N PRO A 329 -29.80 12.13 -6.30
CA PRO A 329 -30.29 13.50 -6.20
C PRO A 329 -31.74 13.58 -6.70
N LYS A 330 -32.56 14.42 -6.07
CA LYS A 330 -33.96 14.71 -6.43
C LYS A 330 -34.01 15.58 -7.67
N GLU A 331 -33.15 16.60 -7.70
CA GLU A 331 -32.94 17.50 -8.84
C GLU A 331 -31.62 17.19 -9.55
N LYS A 332 -31.60 17.38 -10.87
CA LYS A 332 -30.40 17.13 -11.68
C LYS A 332 -29.29 18.14 -11.39
N ALA A 333 -28.04 17.70 -11.58
CA ALA A 333 -26.88 18.59 -11.51
C ALA A 333 -27.01 19.73 -12.53
N PRO A 334 -26.77 20.99 -12.13
CA PRO A 334 -26.74 22.10 -13.08
C PRO A 334 -25.49 22.00 -13.97
N GLU A 335 -25.57 22.57 -15.18
CA GLU A 335 -24.47 22.54 -16.16
C GLU A 335 -23.24 23.31 -15.67
N GLN A 336 -23.46 24.42 -14.97
CA GLN A 336 -22.41 25.28 -14.44
C GLN A 336 -22.09 24.90 -12.99
N ARG A 337 -20.82 24.55 -12.77
CA ARG A 337 -20.27 24.32 -11.42
C ARG A 337 -20.00 25.65 -10.71
N ASP A 338 -19.82 25.59 -9.39
CA ASP A 338 -19.45 26.73 -8.53
C ASP A 338 -20.47 27.90 -8.57
N THR A 339 -21.76 27.56 -8.66
CA THR A 339 -22.89 28.50 -8.59
C THR A 339 -23.75 28.23 -7.36
N GLU A 340 -24.63 29.16 -6.96
CA GLU A 340 -25.64 28.90 -5.92
C GLU A 340 -26.50 27.66 -6.24
N ALA A 341 -26.81 27.44 -7.53
CA ALA A 341 -27.51 26.24 -7.97
C ALA A 341 -26.69 24.97 -7.78
N TRP A 342 -25.37 25.03 -7.94
CA TRP A 342 -24.46 23.91 -7.65
C TRP A 342 -24.43 23.60 -6.15
N GLU A 343 -24.37 24.63 -5.30
CA GLU A 343 -24.44 24.44 -3.85
C GLU A 343 -25.78 23.84 -3.40
N ALA A 344 -26.90 24.29 -3.99
CA ALA A 344 -28.21 23.69 -3.75
C ALA A 344 -28.29 22.22 -4.22
N TYR A 345 -27.62 21.87 -5.32
CA TYR A 345 -27.51 20.48 -5.79
C TYR A 345 -26.75 19.58 -4.81
N LEU A 346 -25.71 20.11 -4.16
CA LEU A 346 -24.91 19.41 -3.15
C LEU A 346 -25.54 19.42 -1.74
N ASP A 347 -26.60 20.21 -1.53
CA ASP A 347 -27.26 20.26 -0.24
C ASP A 347 -27.91 18.91 0.12
N ALA A 348 -27.81 18.50 1.39
CA ALA A 348 -28.31 17.21 1.82
C ALA A 348 -29.83 17.04 1.60
N SER A 349 -30.60 18.13 1.55
CA SER A 349 -32.03 18.10 1.23
C SER A 349 -32.32 17.66 -0.21
N ASN A 350 -31.37 17.80 -1.13
CA ASN A 350 -31.50 17.35 -2.51
C ASN A 350 -31.24 15.85 -2.68
N TRP A 351 -30.84 15.11 -1.65
CA TRP A 351 -30.52 13.68 -1.79
C TRP A 351 -31.55 12.81 -1.06
N ALA A 352 -31.89 11.66 -1.64
CA ALA A 352 -32.81 10.68 -1.07
C ALA A 352 -32.26 9.27 -1.20
N LEU A 353 -32.56 8.41 -0.21
CA LEU A 353 -32.26 6.99 -0.28
C LEU A 353 -33.10 6.35 -1.39
N ASP A 354 -32.47 5.54 -2.23
CA ASP A 354 -33.15 4.83 -3.31
C ASP A 354 -34.07 3.75 -2.74
N LYS A 355 -35.37 3.84 -3.05
CA LYS A 355 -36.34 2.79 -2.65
C LYS A 355 -36.05 1.46 -3.33
N GLU A 356 -35.63 1.52 -4.59
CA GLU A 356 -35.22 0.36 -5.38
C GLU A 356 -33.73 0.48 -5.70
N GLN A 357 -32.94 -0.42 -5.13
CA GLN A 357 -31.48 -0.38 -5.29
C GLN A 357 -31.09 -0.74 -6.72
N SER A 358 -30.42 0.20 -7.40
CA SER A 358 -29.85 -0.03 -8.72
C SER A 358 -28.63 -0.96 -8.67
N THR A 359 -28.18 -1.47 -9.81
CA THR A 359 -26.93 -2.25 -9.91
C THR A 359 -25.67 -1.39 -9.99
N ILE A 360 -25.81 -0.06 -9.97
CA ILE A 360 -24.68 0.86 -10.06
C ILE A 360 -24.03 1.00 -8.68
N ILE A 361 -22.72 0.79 -8.65
CA ILE A 361 -21.83 1.12 -7.53
C ILE A 361 -20.79 2.08 -8.11
N HIS A 362 -20.95 3.37 -7.81
CA HIS A 362 -20.25 4.45 -8.51
C HIS A 362 -18.73 4.27 -8.48
N GLY A 363 -18.14 4.05 -9.67
CA GLY A 363 -16.71 3.84 -9.85
C GLY A 363 -16.15 2.50 -9.39
N ALA A 364 -17.01 1.58 -8.92
CA ALA A 364 -16.62 0.24 -8.57
C ALA A 364 -16.85 -0.73 -9.73
N VAL A 365 -15.83 -1.48 -10.13
CA VAL A 365 -15.94 -2.52 -11.17
C VAL A 365 -15.08 -3.72 -10.82
N PRO A 366 -15.40 -4.93 -11.34
CA PRO A 366 -14.62 -6.13 -11.07
C PRO A 366 -13.15 -5.96 -11.50
N GLY A 367 -12.22 -6.30 -10.60
CA GLY A 367 -10.79 -6.43 -10.93
C GLY A 367 -10.03 -5.10 -11.14
N HIS A 368 -10.61 -3.97 -10.76
CA HIS A 368 -9.97 -2.65 -10.84
C HIS A 368 -9.99 -1.96 -9.47
N ALA A 369 -9.16 -0.92 -9.30
CA ALA A 369 -9.24 -0.02 -8.16
C ALA A 369 -10.58 0.75 -8.15
N GLN A 370 -11.03 1.14 -6.96
CA GLN A 370 -12.20 1.99 -6.80
C GLN A 370 -11.91 3.37 -7.39
N ARG A 371 -12.71 3.79 -8.37
CA ARG A 371 -12.57 5.09 -9.03
C ARG A 371 -13.42 6.15 -8.34
N LEU A 372 -12.84 7.29 -8.00
CA LEU A 372 -13.56 8.47 -7.55
C LEU A 372 -13.43 9.56 -8.62
N THR A 373 -14.52 10.28 -8.90
CA THR A 373 -14.59 11.31 -9.93
C THR A 373 -15.44 12.47 -9.42
N GLU A 374 -15.17 13.68 -9.90
CA GLU A 374 -16.01 14.83 -9.52
C GLU A 374 -17.46 14.71 -9.99
N LEU A 375 -17.72 13.93 -11.04
CA LEU A 375 -19.06 13.74 -11.56
C LEU A 375 -19.87 12.79 -10.67
N TRP A 376 -19.26 11.68 -10.24
CA TRP A 376 -19.96 10.66 -9.46
C TRP A 376 -19.91 10.94 -7.95
N HIS A 377 -18.88 11.67 -7.50
CA HIS A 377 -18.57 11.94 -6.10
C HIS A 377 -18.40 13.45 -5.84
N PRO A 378 -19.40 14.29 -6.19
CA PRO A 378 -19.20 15.74 -6.24
C PRO A 378 -18.93 16.38 -4.87
N HIS A 379 -19.44 15.81 -3.78
CA HIS A 379 -19.20 16.30 -2.41
C HIS A 379 -17.76 16.12 -1.93
N LEU A 380 -16.93 15.34 -2.64
CA LEU A 380 -15.52 15.21 -2.30
C LEU A 380 -14.70 16.42 -2.79
N HIS A 381 -15.22 17.24 -3.70
CA HIS A 381 -14.51 18.38 -4.30
C HIS A 381 -13.05 18.05 -4.66
N LEU A 382 -12.82 17.00 -5.45
CA LEU A 382 -11.47 16.43 -5.68
C LEU A 382 -10.42 17.46 -6.11
N ARG A 383 -10.80 18.51 -6.84
CA ARG A 383 -9.92 19.64 -7.18
C ARG A 383 -9.35 20.39 -5.99
N ARG A 384 -10.13 20.49 -4.91
CA ARG A 384 -9.82 21.22 -3.68
C ARG A 384 -9.21 20.32 -2.62
N THR A 385 -9.58 19.03 -2.61
CA THR A 385 -9.22 18.10 -1.54
C THR A 385 -8.08 17.14 -1.87
N LEU A 386 -7.73 16.95 -3.15
CA LEU A 386 -6.51 16.23 -3.53
C LEU A 386 -5.30 17.14 -3.29
N VAL A 387 -4.69 16.98 -2.11
CA VAL A 387 -3.54 17.75 -1.68
C VAL A 387 -2.25 17.11 -2.17
N THR A 388 -1.37 17.95 -2.69
CA THR A 388 -0.02 17.57 -3.08
C THR A 388 0.85 17.29 -1.87
N ILE A 389 1.58 16.16 -1.90
CA ILE A 389 2.53 15.80 -0.85
C ILE A 389 3.75 16.75 -0.84
N PRO A 390 4.44 16.92 0.30
CA PRO A 390 5.66 17.72 0.36
C PRO A 390 6.76 17.11 -0.52
N THR A 391 7.77 17.91 -0.86
CA THR A 391 8.99 17.43 -1.54
C THR A 391 9.57 16.25 -0.76
N LEU A 392 9.88 15.15 -1.46
CA LEU A 392 10.57 14.01 -0.89
C LEU A 392 12.06 14.11 -1.21
N GLN A 393 12.91 13.80 -0.24
CA GLN A 393 14.35 13.67 -0.44
C GLN A 393 14.73 12.20 -0.65
N PRO A 394 15.91 11.91 -1.24
CA PRO A 394 16.43 10.56 -1.29
C PRO A 394 16.42 9.91 0.09
N GLY A 395 15.77 8.75 0.18
CA GLY A 395 15.61 7.96 1.39
C GLY A 395 14.36 8.26 2.21
N ASP A 396 13.55 9.25 1.82
CA ASP A 396 12.25 9.48 2.46
C ASP A 396 11.26 8.36 2.11
N TYR A 397 10.46 7.96 3.09
CA TYR A 397 9.41 6.97 2.95
C TYR A 397 8.05 7.62 3.23
N ILE A 398 7.24 7.81 2.19
CA ILE A 398 5.86 8.26 2.33
C ILE A 398 4.93 7.06 2.34
N LEU A 399 3.96 7.10 3.25
CA LEU A 399 2.94 6.07 3.41
C LEU A 399 1.55 6.70 3.55
N TRP A 400 0.55 5.97 3.08
CA TRP A 400 -0.84 6.38 3.21
C TRP A 400 -1.75 5.19 3.49
N HIS A 401 -2.78 5.45 4.28
CA HIS A 401 -3.80 4.52 4.71
C HIS A 401 -4.50 3.88 3.49
N PRO A 402 -4.83 2.57 3.52
CA PRO A 402 -5.34 1.83 2.37
C PRO A 402 -6.62 2.38 1.75
N ASP A 403 -7.44 3.07 2.54
CA ASP A 403 -8.70 3.66 2.07
C ASP A 403 -8.57 5.10 1.56
N LEU A 404 -7.36 5.69 1.55
CA LEU A 404 -7.19 7.04 1.01
C LEU A 404 -7.27 7.05 -0.51
N ALA A 405 -8.03 8.03 -1.02
CA ALA A 405 -8.07 8.32 -2.43
C ALA A 405 -6.79 9.05 -2.84
N TYR A 406 -6.18 8.62 -3.93
CA TYR A 406 -4.96 9.21 -4.45
C TYR A 406 -4.99 9.37 -5.97
N HIS A 407 -4.13 10.24 -6.46
CA HIS A 407 -3.86 10.46 -7.87
C HIS A 407 -2.34 10.55 -8.07
N ILE A 408 -1.82 9.81 -9.04
CA ILE A 408 -0.41 9.90 -9.43
C ILE A 408 -0.36 10.43 -10.86
N THR A 409 0.29 11.57 -11.06
CA THR A 409 0.48 12.17 -12.38
C THR A 409 1.53 11.39 -13.15
N SER A 410 1.27 11.12 -14.42
CA SER A 410 2.16 10.30 -15.27
C SER A 410 2.86 11.11 -16.37
N ASN A 411 2.88 12.44 -16.26
CA ASN A 411 3.47 13.33 -17.27
C ASN A 411 5.01 13.27 -17.25
N ASP A 412 5.60 12.92 -18.41
CA ASP A 412 7.05 12.86 -18.64
C ASP A 412 7.74 14.22 -18.58
N ASN A 413 6.99 15.33 -18.69
CA ASN A 413 7.50 16.71 -18.65
C ASN A 413 7.74 17.26 -17.24
N PHE A 414 7.77 16.41 -16.21
CA PHE A 414 8.07 16.81 -14.83
C PHE A 414 9.58 17.14 -14.65
N SER A 415 10.04 18.17 -15.36
CA SER A 415 11.37 18.78 -15.27
C SER A 415 11.27 20.11 -14.52
N MET A 416 12.40 20.55 -13.93
CA MET A 416 12.65 21.74 -13.08
C MET A 416 11.89 23.06 -13.39
N ALA A 417 11.26 23.20 -14.55
CA ALA A 417 10.43 24.35 -14.91
C ALA A 417 9.10 24.43 -14.11
N SER A 418 8.60 23.32 -13.56
CA SER A 418 7.36 23.27 -12.76
C SER A 418 7.48 23.98 -11.40
N VAL A 419 8.69 24.07 -10.84
CA VAL A 419 8.99 24.62 -9.51
C VAL A 419 8.84 26.15 -9.46
N ALA A 420 8.98 26.84 -10.59
CA ALA A 420 8.79 28.29 -10.66
C ALA A 420 7.32 28.70 -10.55
N ALA A 421 6.39 27.83 -10.95
CA ALA A 421 4.96 28.12 -10.99
C ALA A 421 4.25 27.88 -9.65
N SER A 422 4.68 26.89 -8.86
CA SER A 422 4.07 26.57 -7.56
C SER A 422 4.44 27.53 -6.43
N ARG A 423 5.49 28.34 -6.61
CA ARG A 423 5.93 29.38 -5.66
C ARG A 423 5.27 30.74 -5.85
N ALA A 424 4.46 30.94 -6.90
CA ALA A 424 3.82 32.21 -7.18
C ALA A 424 2.40 32.29 -6.59
N THR A 425 2.28 32.42 -5.27
CA THR A 425 1.00 32.78 -4.61
C THR A 425 1.13 33.91 -3.58
N THR A 426 2.26 34.62 -3.54
CA THR A 426 2.38 35.84 -2.74
C THR A 426 2.97 36.98 -3.58
N PRO A 427 2.31 38.15 -3.67
CA PRO A 427 2.92 39.32 -4.27
C PRO A 427 4.11 39.76 -3.37
N PRO A 428 5.28 40.08 -3.93
CA PRO A 428 6.39 40.58 -3.11
C PRO A 428 6.06 41.98 -2.57
N PRO A 429 6.40 42.31 -1.31
CA PRO A 429 6.48 43.69 -0.88
C PRO A 429 7.71 44.36 -1.50
N ASP A 430 7.59 45.66 -1.73
CA ASP A 430 8.55 46.49 -2.46
C ASP A 430 9.97 46.52 -1.85
N SER A 431 10.93 46.47 -2.76
CA SER A 431 12.23 47.17 -2.76
C SER A 431 13.41 46.67 -1.91
N SER A 432 14.47 46.38 -2.68
CA SER A 432 15.87 46.80 -2.49
C SER A 432 16.90 45.85 -1.85
N SER A 433 17.89 45.55 -2.70
CA SER A 433 19.32 45.37 -2.43
C SER A 433 19.92 43.96 -2.39
N SER A 434 21.07 43.89 -3.09
CA SER A 434 22.19 42.96 -2.99
C SER A 434 22.13 41.65 -3.79
N ALA A 435 22.59 41.78 -5.04
CA ALA A 435 23.08 40.69 -5.86
C ALA A 435 24.34 40.06 -5.23
N VAL A 436 24.30 38.75 -5.03
CA VAL A 436 25.50 37.93 -4.79
C VAL A 436 25.67 37.03 -6.02
N THR A 437 26.74 37.29 -6.75
CA THR A 437 27.18 36.55 -7.93
C THR A 437 27.66 35.15 -7.51
N ALA A 438 26.91 34.10 -7.83
CA ALA A 438 27.38 32.72 -7.68
C ALA A 438 27.86 32.17 -9.04
N VAL A 439 29.11 31.74 -9.01
CA VAL A 439 29.96 31.33 -10.12
C VAL A 439 29.43 30.07 -10.82
N ALA A 440 29.28 30.16 -12.14
CA ALA A 440 29.12 29.02 -13.02
C ALA A 440 30.43 28.23 -13.09
N GLY A 441 30.37 26.93 -12.75
CA GLY A 441 31.44 26.00 -13.06
C GLY A 441 31.43 24.73 -12.23
N ARG A 442 30.96 23.62 -12.83
CA ARG A 442 31.66 22.32 -12.96
C ARG A 442 30.73 21.27 -13.57
N GLY A 443 31.30 20.43 -14.44
CA GLY A 443 30.61 19.58 -15.41
C GLY A 443 29.59 18.62 -14.82
N ALA A 444 28.41 18.58 -15.45
CA ALA A 444 27.38 17.59 -15.20
C ALA A 444 27.74 16.30 -15.94
N ASN A 445 28.15 15.28 -15.19
CA ASN A 445 28.10 13.89 -15.67
C ASN A 445 26.64 13.54 -15.99
N SER A 446 26.44 12.79 -17.08
CA SER A 446 25.16 12.39 -17.70
C SER A 446 24.21 11.51 -16.86
N THR A 447 24.27 11.57 -15.53
CA THR A 447 23.42 10.79 -14.60
C THR A 447 22.30 11.63 -13.96
N SER A 448 22.20 12.91 -14.33
CA SER A 448 21.35 13.92 -13.68
C SER A 448 19.88 13.94 -14.11
N GLN A 449 19.36 12.91 -14.79
CA GLN A 449 18.03 12.99 -15.42
C GLN A 449 17.03 11.89 -15.03
N VAL A 450 17.43 10.83 -14.32
CA VAL A 450 16.53 9.73 -13.94
C VAL A 450 16.09 9.89 -12.48
N SER A 451 14.79 9.80 -12.23
CA SER A 451 14.21 9.79 -10.90
C SER A 451 13.45 8.47 -10.66
N ILE A 452 13.74 7.80 -9.54
CA ILE A 452 13.19 6.47 -9.21
C ILE A 452 12.39 6.53 -7.90
N LEU A 453 11.18 5.99 -7.98
CA LEU A 453 10.28 5.70 -6.87
C LEU A 453 10.05 4.20 -6.78
N VAL A 454 10.30 3.64 -5.60
CA VAL A 454 10.08 2.22 -5.33
C VAL A 454 8.79 2.06 -4.53
N TYR A 455 7.83 1.32 -5.08
CA TYR A 455 6.62 0.93 -4.36
C TYR A 455 6.97 -0.09 -3.27
N VAL A 456 6.71 0.32 -2.03
CA VAL A 456 6.99 -0.44 -0.79
C VAL A 456 5.81 -0.21 0.17
N PRO A 457 4.75 -1.03 0.12
CA PRO A 457 3.68 -0.95 1.13
C PRO A 457 4.19 -1.46 2.48
N ALA A 458 3.48 -1.12 3.56
CA ALA A 458 3.69 -1.72 4.88
C ALA A 458 2.60 -2.77 5.11
N ALA A 459 3.02 -4.04 5.18
CA ALA A 459 2.13 -5.18 5.31
C ALA A 459 2.61 -6.09 6.45
N PRO A 460 1.75 -6.39 7.45
CA PRO A 460 2.11 -7.28 8.55
C PRO A 460 2.10 -8.73 8.09
N LEU A 461 2.71 -9.63 8.87
CA LEU A 461 2.51 -11.05 8.67
C LEU A 461 1.07 -11.39 9.06
N THR A 462 0.35 -12.09 8.19
CA THR A 462 -0.97 -12.71 8.42
C THR A 462 -0.98 -14.06 7.71
N GLN A 463 -2.00 -14.89 7.94
CA GLN A 463 -2.13 -16.15 7.19
C GLN A 463 -2.21 -15.91 5.67
N THR A 464 -3.04 -14.94 5.25
CA THR A 464 -3.19 -14.54 3.84
C THR A 464 -1.88 -14.01 3.26
N ASN A 465 -1.19 -13.15 4.02
CA ASN A 465 0.07 -12.56 3.60
C ASN A 465 1.19 -13.61 3.50
N ALA A 466 1.20 -14.63 4.37
CA ALA A 466 2.13 -15.76 4.28
C ALA A 466 1.87 -16.63 3.03
N LEU A 467 0.60 -16.85 2.65
CA LEU A 467 0.24 -17.57 1.41
C LEU A 467 0.70 -16.81 0.16
N TYR A 468 0.55 -15.48 0.15
CA TYR A 468 1.14 -14.65 -0.90
C TYR A 468 2.66 -14.77 -0.92
N LEU A 469 3.31 -14.65 0.22
CA LEU A 469 4.77 -14.66 0.33
C LEU A 469 5.39 -15.98 -0.18
N ALA A 470 4.71 -17.12 0.05
CA ALA A 470 5.10 -18.40 -0.52
C ALA A 470 5.07 -18.42 -2.06
N ARG A 471 4.07 -17.78 -2.67
CA ARG A 471 3.99 -17.61 -4.13
C ARG A 471 5.07 -16.64 -4.62
N GLN A 472 5.26 -15.53 -3.93
CA GLN A 472 6.29 -14.54 -4.25
C GLN A 472 7.70 -15.12 -4.22
N ARG A 473 8.04 -15.94 -3.23
CA ARG A 473 9.34 -16.63 -3.18
C ARG A 473 9.62 -17.38 -4.48
N LYS A 474 8.62 -18.12 -4.98
CA LYS A 474 8.75 -18.89 -6.22
C LYS A 474 8.92 -17.99 -7.44
N THR A 475 8.21 -16.87 -7.52
CA THR A 475 8.36 -15.93 -8.63
C THR A 475 9.70 -15.21 -8.57
N PHE A 476 10.15 -14.79 -7.38
CA PHE A 476 11.49 -14.23 -7.16
C PHE A 476 12.58 -15.19 -7.59
N GLN A 477 12.57 -16.45 -7.15
CA GLN A 477 13.60 -17.43 -7.53
C GLN A 477 13.65 -17.66 -9.05
N ARG A 478 12.50 -17.62 -9.71
CA ARG A 478 12.39 -17.78 -11.17
C ARG A 478 12.60 -16.49 -11.95
N GLY A 479 12.61 -15.33 -11.30
CA GLY A 479 12.58 -14.01 -11.97
C GLY A 479 11.26 -13.71 -12.69
N HIS A 480 10.15 -14.36 -12.33
CA HIS A 480 8.82 -14.06 -12.89
C HIS A 480 8.23 -12.81 -12.21
N PRO A 481 7.27 -12.10 -12.81
CA PRO A 481 6.59 -10.98 -12.16
C PRO A 481 6.02 -11.32 -10.77
N GLY A 482 5.72 -10.29 -9.98
CA GLY A 482 5.02 -10.46 -8.70
C GLY A 482 3.71 -11.26 -8.89
N PRO A 483 3.27 -12.08 -7.91
CA PRO A 483 2.12 -12.98 -8.07
C PRO A 483 0.83 -12.31 -8.57
N ASP A 484 0.58 -11.07 -8.16
CA ASP A 484 -0.64 -10.31 -8.52
C ASP A 484 -0.55 -9.70 -9.93
N PHE A 485 0.64 -9.69 -10.54
CA PHE A 485 0.91 -9.12 -11.87
C PHE A 485 1.10 -10.18 -12.96
N ASP A 486 1.16 -11.47 -12.59
CA ASP A 486 1.18 -12.62 -13.51
C ASP A 486 -0.03 -13.53 -13.25
N ALA A 487 -1.23 -12.97 -13.39
CA ALA A 487 -2.50 -13.68 -13.13
C ALA A 487 -2.67 -14.97 -13.97
N THR A 488 -1.98 -15.08 -15.12
CA THR A 488 -2.00 -16.27 -16.00
C THR A 488 -0.89 -17.27 -15.70
N GLY A 489 0.07 -16.92 -14.84
CA GLY A 489 1.27 -17.73 -14.56
C GLY A 489 2.17 -17.91 -15.78
N SER A 490 2.03 -17.02 -16.77
CA SER A 490 2.69 -17.10 -18.08
C SER A 490 4.18 -16.76 -18.02
N GLY A 491 4.61 -16.02 -16.99
CA GLY A 491 5.95 -15.45 -16.93
C GLY A 491 6.20 -14.35 -17.97
N LEU A 492 5.16 -13.81 -18.62
CA LEU A 492 5.33 -12.66 -19.53
C LEU A 492 5.86 -11.45 -18.76
N GLY A 493 6.90 -10.80 -19.28
CA GLY A 493 7.64 -9.75 -18.54
C GLY A 493 8.62 -10.30 -17.51
N THR A 494 9.03 -11.56 -17.63
CA THR A 494 10.03 -12.16 -16.73
C THR A 494 11.40 -11.49 -16.85
N GLU A 495 12.04 -11.33 -15.69
CA GLU A 495 13.41 -10.89 -15.53
C GLU A 495 14.39 -12.08 -15.39
N ALA A 496 13.97 -13.32 -15.71
CA ALA A 496 14.78 -14.53 -15.52
C ALA A 496 16.10 -14.49 -16.29
N SER A 497 16.08 -13.94 -17.51
CA SER A 497 17.25 -13.81 -18.39
C SER A 497 18.11 -12.58 -18.07
N HIS A 498 17.69 -11.74 -17.11
CA HIS A 498 18.33 -10.47 -16.84
C HIS A 498 19.61 -10.65 -16.03
N THR A 499 20.76 -10.63 -16.70
CA THR A 499 22.08 -10.55 -16.05
C THR A 499 22.14 -9.36 -15.08
N GLY A 500 22.54 -9.59 -13.83
CA GLY A 500 22.62 -8.55 -12.79
C GLY A 500 21.36 -8.39 -11.94
N ARG A 501 20.35 -9.25 -12.13
CA ARG A 501 19.21 -9.37 -11.20
C ARG A 501 19.74 -9.84 -9.82
N PRO A 502 19.46 -9.11 -8.73
CA PRO A 502 19.88 -9.51 -7.38
C PRO A 502 19.29 -10.86 -6.96
N GLY A 503 20.08 -11.64 -6.23
CA GLY A 503 19.70 -12.95 -5.68
C GLY A 503 19.54 -12.94 -4.16
N GLU A 504 19.43 -14.14 -3.58
CA GLU A 504 19.33 -14.33 -2.12
C GLU A 504 20.58 -13.82 -1.38
N THR A 505 21.76 -13.94 -2.01
CA THR A 505 23.02 -13.40 -1.46
C THR A 505 22.97 -11.88 -1.32
N ASP A 506 22.49 -11.15 -2.33
CA ASP A 506 22.34 -9.69 -2.25
C ASP A 506 21.38 -9.29 -1.13
N ILE A 507 20.30 -10.04 -0.93
CA ILE A 507 19.33 -9.81 0.14
C ILE A 507 19.99 -10.05 1.51
N ALA A 508 20.76 -11.12 1.66
CA ALA A 508 21.48 -11.42 2.88
C ALA A 508 22.54 -10.36 3.21
N GLU A 509 23.26 -9.85 2.20
CA GLU A 509 24.26 -8.80 2.36
C GLU A 509 23.65 -7.46 2.79
N VAL A 510 22.49 -7.10 2.24
CA VAL A 510 21.82 -5.83 2.56
C VAL A 510 20.98 -5.92 3.84
N GLY A 511 20.13 -6.93 3.94
CA GLY A 511 19.09 -7.04 4.96
C GLY A 511 19.34 -8.09 6.04
N GLY A 512 20.36 -8.94 5.88
CA GLY A 512 20.62 -10.06 6.79
C GLY A 512 19.43 -11.02 6.91
N SER A 513 19.27 -11.61 8.10
CA SER A 513 18.15 -12.54 8.39
C SER A 513 16.80 -11.86 8.23
N ALA A 514 16.65 -10.62 8.71
CA ALA A 514 15.38 -9.88 8.63
C ALA A 514 14.96 -9.62 7.17
N GLY A 515 15.91 -9.29 6.29
CA GLY A 515 15.65 -9.14 4.86
C GLY A 515 15.22 -10.45 4.20
N LEU A 516 15.88 -11.57 4.53
CA LEU A 516 15.51 -12.89 4.03
C LEU A 516 14.12 -13.32 4.52
N GLN A 517 13.81 -13.11 5.80
CA GLN A 517 12.51 -13.38 6.41
C GLN A 517 11.40 -12.56 5.73
N ALA A 518 11.59 -11.25 5.58
CA ALA A 518 10.62 -10.34 4.96
C ALA A 518 10.34 -10.73 3.50
N MET A 519 11.34 -11.26 2.78
CA MET A 519 11.21 -11.78 1.41
C MET A 519 10.65 -13.22 1.33
N GLY A 520 10.42 -13.89 2.47
CA GLY A 520 9.95 -15.27 2.54
C GLY A 520 11.01 -16.34 2.28
N LEU A 521 12.28 -15.94 2.31
CA LEU A 521 13.44 -16.79 1.99
C LEU A 521 14.04 -17.47 3.22
N ALA A 522 13.70 -17.02 4.42
CA ALA A 522 14.07 -17.65 5.68
C ALA A 522 12.85 -17.80 6.61
N PRO A 523 12.81 -18.82 7.48
CA PRO A 523 11.80 -18.95 8.52
C PRO A 523 11.82 -17.76 9.49
N PHE A 524 10.64 -17.36 9.94
CA PHE A 524 10.48 -16.37 11.01
C PHE A 524 10.85 -16.98 12.37
N ASP A 525 11.43 -16.16 13.24
CA ASP A 525 11.79 -16.56 14.60
C ASP A 525 10.53 -16.72 15.46
N VAL A 526 10.36 -17.90 16.05
CA VAL A 526 9.23 -18.22 16.95
C VAL A 526 9.72 -18.08 18.39
N ALA A 527 9.06 -17.28 19.22
CA ALA A 527 9.38 -17.23 20.64
C ALA A 527 9.20 -18.62 21.27
N PRO A 528 10.05 -19.02 22.23
CA PRO A 528 9.84 -20.25 22.97
C PRO A 528 8.51 -20.16 23.71
N SER A 529 7.64 -21.17 23.53
CA SER A 529 6.43 -21.28 24.37
C SER A 529 6.86 -21.32 25.84
N PRO A 530 6.21 -20.56 26.74
CA PRO A 530 6.32 -20.84 28.16
C PRO A 530 5.97 -22.32 28.35
N ALA A 531 6.85 -23.08 28.98
CA ALA A 531 6.61 -24.50 29.23
C ALA A 531 5.25 -24.63 29.91
N GLU A 532 4.32 -25.35 29.28
CA GLU A 532 3.15 -25.84 29.99
C GLU A 532 3.68 -26.63 31.19
N ASN A 533 3.35 -26.16 32.40
CA ASN A 533 3.64 -26.89 33.62
C ASN A 533 3.15 -28.32 33.42
N GLY A 534 4.11 -29.24 33.39
CA GLY A 534 3.87 -30.63 33.07
C GLY A 534 2.85 -31.24 34.01
N ASN A 535 1.61 -31.36 33.54
CA ASN A 535 0.71 -32.38 34.04
C ASN A 535 1.21 -33.70 33.44
N ALA A 536 2.01 -34.41 34.24
CA ALA A 536 2.37 -35.79 33.99
C ALA A 536 1.07 -36.59 33.75
N SER A 537 0.85 -37.01 32.51
CA SER A 537 -0.11 -38.08 32.23
C SER A 537 0.51 -39.40 32.72
N PRO A 538 -0.27 -40.30 33.35
CA PRO A 538 0.29 -41.49 33.98
C PRO A 538 0.79 -42.46 32.90
N ALA A 539 2.01 -42.95 33.08
CA ALA A 539 2.55 -44.03 32.27
C ALA A 539 1.68 -45.29 32.40
N GLU A 540 1.16 -45.79 31.28
CA GLU A 540 0.70 -47.16 31.15
C GLU A 540 1.90 -48.08 31.44
N LYS A 541 1.82 -48.82 32.56
CA LYS A 541 2.70 -49.96 32.82
C LYS A 541 1.85 -51.21 32.76
N ASP A 542 2.23 -52.09 31.83
CA ASP A 542 1.81 -53.48 31.75
C ASP A 542 1.97 -54.17 33.12
N GLU A 543 0.87 -54.69 33.67
CA GLU A 543 0.89 -55.58 34.83
C GLU A 543 1.09 -57.04 34.40
N GLU A 544 2.25 -57.58 34.77
CA GLU A 544 2.50 -59.01 34.86
C GLU A 544 1.94 -59.52 36.20
N VAL A 545 0.99 -60.46 36.13
CA VAL A 545 0.28 -61.04 37.28
C VAL A 545 1.21 -61.87 38.15
N LYS A 546 1.31 -61.55 39.46
CA LYS A 546 1.58 -62.53 40.54
C LYS A 546 1.23 -61.99 41.94
N GLY A 547 0.18 -62.58 42.54
CA GLY A 547 0.21 -63.20 43.87
C GLY A 547 0.20 -62.35 45.16
N GLU A 548 -0.92 -62.49 45.87
CA GLU A 548 -1.10 -62.50 47.35
C GLU A 548 -1.40 -61.22 48.17
N LYS A 549 -2.64 -61.23 48.70
CA LYS A 549 -3.11 -60.98 50.09
C LYS A 549 -3.06 -59.56 50.71
N ARG A 550 -4.27 -59.07 51.07
CA ARG A 550 -4.78 -58.61 52.41
C ARG A 550 -4.00 -57.47 53.12
N ASP A 551 -4.53 -56.41 53.72
CA ASP A 551 -5.80 -56.01 54.37
C ASP A 551 -5.84 -54.45 54.40
N VAL A 552 -6.98 -53.76 54.19
CA VAL A 552 -7.90 -53.09 55.16
C VAL A 552 -7.41 -51.74 55.78
N ASP A 553 -8.32 -50.75 55.73
CA ASP A 553 -8.46 -49.45 56.44
C ASP A 553 -7.41 -48.34 56.19
N GLY A 554 -7.76 -47.05 56.11
CA GLY A 554 -9.02 -46.33 56.35
C GLY A 554 -8.74 -44.81 56.32
N ASP A 555 -9.82 -44.03 56.15
CA ASP A 555 -10.07 -42.64 56.60
C ASP A 555 -9.04 -41.52 56.30
N VAL A 556 -9.36 -40.47 55.52
CA VAL A 556 -10.33 -39.35 55.75
C VAL A 556 -9.67 -38.14 56.46
N ASP A 557 -10.13 -36.96 56.03
CA ASP A 557 -9.91 -35.57 56.48
C ASP A 557 -8.78 -34.78 55.78
N MET A 558 -9.05 -33.78 54.91
CA MET A 558 -9.84 -32.53 55.00
C MET A 558 -9.28 -31.48 55.97
N ASP A 559 -9.36 -30.23 55.47
CA ASP A 559 -9.02 -28.95 56.07
C ASP A 559 -7.51 -28.63 56.14
N GLY A 560 -7.04 -27.45 55.73
CA GLY A 560 -7.75 -26.24 55.38
C GLY A 560 -6.79 -25.07 55.55
N ASP A 561 -7.20 -23.99 54.91
CA ASP A 561 -6.90 -22.62 55.26
C ASP A 561 -5.70 -21.89 54.66
N ALA A 562 -6.07 -20.69 54.23
CA ALA A 562 -5.30 -19.71 53.50
C ALA A 562 -4.52 -18.82 54.47
N ALA A 563 -3.35 -18.34 54.04
CA ALA A 563 -2.86 -17.04 54.46
C ALA A 563 -1.83 -16.49 53.46
N SER A 564 -2.27 -15.42 52.78
CA SER A 564 -1.48 -14.38 52.14
C SER A 564 -0.30 -13.90 52.99
N ARG A 565 0.88 -13.73 52.38
CA ARG A 565 1.91 -12.78 52.86
C ARG A 565 2.64 -12.10 51.71
N GLU A 566 3.02 -10.88 52.05
CA GLU A 566 3.34 -9.74 51.20
C GLU A 566 4.73 -9.81 50.56
N ARG A 567 4.90 -8.88 49.60
CA ARG A 567 6.11 -8.57 48.84
C ARG A 567 7.26 -8.12 49.76
N GLU A 568 8.46 -8.58 49.45
CA GLU A 568 9.71 -7.87 49.76
C GLU A 568 10.51 -7.66 48.48
N GLU A 569 10.88 -6.39 48.24
CA GLU A 569 11.80 -5.95 47.18
C GLU A 569 13.25 -6.24 47.59
N GLY A 570 13.99 -6.91 46.70
CA GLY A 570 15.43 -7.12 46.83
C GLY A 570 16.17 -6.53 45.64
N VAL A 571 16.99 -5.52 45.89
CA VAL A 571 17.90 -4.87 44.94
C VAL A 571 19.05 -5.82 44.57
N GLY A 572 19.27 -6.04 43.27
CA GLY A 572 20.39 -6.84 42.77
C GLY A 572 20.80 -6.50 41.33
N LYS A 573 21.98 -5.89 41.22
CA LYS A 573 22.93 -5.72 40.09
C LYS A 573 22.51 -6.09 38.66
N GLY A 574 22.79 -5.14 37.77
CA GLY A 574 22.54 -5.22 36.33
C GLY A 574 23.33 -6.30 35.60
N ASP A 575 22.62 -6.89 34.64
CA ASP A 575 23.14 -7.57 33.48
C ASP A 575 22.36 -7.06 32.24
N VAL A 576 23.08 -7.03 31.13
CA VAL A 576 22.70 -6.43 29.84
C VAL A 576 21.40 -7.07 29.33
N ALA A 577 20.34 -6.26 29.22
CA ALA A 577 19.06 -6.69 28.66
C ALA A 577 19.21 -6.96 27.16
N SER A 578 19.12 -8.23 26.77
CA SER A 578 18.64 -8.58 25.44
C SER A 578 17.16 -8.21 25.36
N ASP A 579 16.77 -7.39 24.38
CA ASP A 579 15.38 -7.06 24.09
C ASP A 579 14.59 -8.33 23.71
N SER A 580 14.09 -9.07 24.70
CA SER A 580 13.16 -10.17 24.48
C SER A 580 11.76 -9.57 24.27
N VAL A 581 11.38 -9.36 23.01
CA VAL A 581 10.01 -9.00 22.65
C VAL A 581 9.09 -10.13 23.11
N THR A 582 8.19 -9.84 24.05
CA THR A 582 7.17 -10.79 24.51
C THR A 582 6.12 -10.95 23.42
N GLN A 583 6.20 -12.03 22.63
CA GLN A 583 5.17 -12.39 21.65
C GLN A 583 3.90 -12.88 22.36
N SER A 584 2.72 -12.49 21.87
CA SER A 584 1.45 -13.08 22.31
C SER A 584 1.33 -14.53 21.83
N HIS A 585 0.43 -15.30 22.43
CA HIS A 585 0.15 -16.67 21.98
C HIS A 585 -0.39 -16.69 20.54
N ALA A 586 -1.28 -15.76 20.20
CA ALA A 586 -1.82 -15.62 18.84
C ALA A 586 -0.74 -15.26 17.82
N GLU A 587 0.19 -14.37 18.17
CA GLU A 587 1.33 -14.03 17.32
C GLU A 587 2.26 -15.25 17.12
N ALA A 588 2.60 -15.96 18.20
CA ALA A 588 3.45 -17.15 18.11
C ALA A 588 2.83 -18.26 17.23
N ASP A 589 1.52 -18.51 17.38
CA ASP A 589 0.80 -19.49 16.55
C ASP A 589 0.72 -19.07 15.08
N LEU A 590 0.49 -17.78 14.82
CA LEU A 590 0.52 -17.23 13.47
C LEU A 590 1.90 -17.41 12.83
N VAL A 591 2.98 -17.14 13.56
CA VAL A 591 4.35 -17.28 13.08
C VAL A 591 4.65 -18.76 12.77
N ARG A 592 4.22 -19.69 13.63
CA ARG A 592 4.32 -21.14 13.36
C ARG A 592 3.56 -21.52 12.08
N LEU A 593 2.33 -21.06 11.93
CA LEU A 593 1.51 -21.31 10.75
C LEU A 593 2.16 -20.74 9.49
N ALA A 594 2.70 -19.52 9.55
CA ALA A 594 3.41 -18.90 8.44
C ALA A 594 4.65 -19.70 8.04
N ASN A 595 5.42 -20.20 9.00
CA ASN A 595 6.57 -21.07 8.74
C ASN A 595 6.15 -22.40 8.10
N ILE A 596 5.02 -22.98 8.49
CA ILE A 596 4.45 -24.18 7.85
C ILE A 596 4.04 -23.88 6.40
N ILE A 597 3.40 -22.73 6.15
CA ILE A 597 2.97 -22.31 4.81
C ILE A 597 4.18 -22.09 3.90
N LEU A 598 5.22 -21.42 4.40
CA LEU A 598 6.41 -21.06 3.63
C LEU A 598 7.35 -22.25 3.44
N PHE A 599 7.52 -23.10 4.45
CA PHE A 599 8.50 -24.18 4.47
C PHE A 599 7.87 -25.53 4.87
N PRO A 600 6.85 -26.03 4.14
CA PRO A 600 6.12 -27.23 4.50
C PRO A 600 7.01 -28.48 4.60
N GLU A 601 8.12 -28.52 3.85
CA GLU A 601 9.13 -29.58 3.87
C GLU A 601 9.84 -29.73 5.23
N ASN A 602 9.84 -28.69 6.07
CA ASN A 602 10.43 -28.75 7.41
C ASN A 602 9.50 -29.40 8.44
N TYR A 603 8.21 -29.54 8.12
CA TYR A 603 7.17 -29.99 9.06
C TYR A 603 6.47 -31.27 8.63
N TYR A 604 6.42 -31.55 7.32
CA TYR A 604 5.81 -32.75 6.78
C TYR A 604 6.83 -33.57 6.00
N TYR A 605 6.83 -34.89 6.21
CA TYR A 605 7.60 -35.81 5.37
C TYR A 605 6.99 -35.83 3.96
N MET A 606 7.57 -35.06 3.04
CA MET A 606 7.36 -35.28 1.61
C MET A 606 8.36 -36.32 1.12
N PRO A 607 7.92 -37.44 0.51
CA PRO A 607 8.84 -38.37 -0.13
C PRO A 607 9.63 -37.62 -1.20
N LYS A 608 10.96 -37.51 -1.04
CA LYS A 608 11.82 -36.96 -2.08
C LYS A 608 11.59 -37.76 -3.36
N ARG A 609 11.17 -37.10 -4.45
CA ARG A 609 11.18 -37.72 -5.78
C ARG A 609 12.64 -38.07 -6.07
N ASN A 610 12.96 -39.37 -5.97
CA ASN A 610 14.24 -39.92 -6.39
C ASN A 610 14.46 -39.58 -7.86
N GLY A 611 15.34 -38.62 -8.09
CA GLY A 611 15.69 -38.13 -9.41
C GLY A 611 17.00 -37.36 -9.37
N ASP A 612 17.97 -37.84 -8.58
CA ASP A 612 19.37 -37.53 -8.87
C ASP A 612 20.25 -38.66 -8.34
N ILE A 613 20.72 -39.49 -9.28
CA ILE A 613 21.75 -40.48 -9.05
C ILE A 613 23.07 -39.77 -9.30
N THR A 614 23.82 -39.46 -8.26
CA THR A 614 25.28 -39.30 -8.34
C THR A 614 25.93 -40.41 -7.52
N PRO A 615 26.67 -41.35 -8.16
CA PRO A 615 27.34 -42.42 -7.44
C PRO A 615 28.75 -42.00 -6.99
N ARG A 616 29.21 -42.69 -5.93
CA ARG A 616 30.59 -42.85 -5.44
C ARG A 616 31.19 -41.74 -4.57
N VAL A 617 30.96 -41.88 -3.25
CA VAL A 617 32.04 -41.90 -2.24
C VAL A 617 31.66 -42.91 -1.16
N LYS A 618 31.84 -44.21 -1.42
CA LYS A 618 31.79 -45.30 -0.40
C LYS A 618 32.27 -46.64 -0.98
N ALA A 619 33.43 -46.64 -1.63
CA ALA A 619 34.03 -47.86 -2.19
C ALA A 619 35.53 -48.00 -1.85
N GLU A 620 35.96 -47.58 -0.67
CA GLU A 620 37.35 -47.77 -0.21
C GLU A 620 37.48 -48.33 1.22
N LYS A 621 36.45 -48.98 1.77
CA LYS A 621 36.58 -49.67 3.08
C LYS A 621 36.09 -51.11 3.11
N LEU A 622 36.03 -51.78 1.96
CA LEU A 622 35.65 -53.19 1.91
C LEU A 622 36.51 -54.01 0.94
N GLN A 623 37.83 -53.90 1.05
CA GLN A 623 38.78 -54.83 0.40
C GLN A 623 40.03 -55.12 1.28
N GLU A 624 39.86 -55.16 2.60
CA GLU A 624 40.79 -55.83 3.52
C GLU A 624 39.99 -56.78 4.42
N LYS A 625 39.55 -57.90 3.81
CA LYS A 625 39.28 -59.19 4.45
C LYS A 625 38.82 -60.16 3.37
N ARG A 626 39.77 -60.69 2.60
CA ARG A 626 39.76 -62.02 2.02
C ARG A 626 41.14 -62.39 1.54
#